data_AF-A0A1R3U5R0-F1
#
_entry.id   AF-A0A1R3U5R0-F1
#
_cell.length_a   1.000
_cell.length_b   1.000
_cell.length_c   1.000
_cell.angle_alpha   90.00
_cell.angle_beta   90.00
_cell.angle_gamma   90.00
#
_symmetry.space_group_name_H-M   'P 1'
#
loop_
_entity.id
_entity.type
_entity.pdbx_description
1 polymer ?
#
loop_
_entity_poly.entity_id
_entity_poly.type
_entity_poly.pdbx_seq_one_letter_code
_entity_poly.pdbx_strand_id
1 'polypeptide(L)'
;MGDGVKDEGVTLDWFGGTVPVQGEGTIDAVPLYFRARGSQWSLDIGRHDDSDRPPLWWHVEEWGEWPDAGYMPEEKALAMIDKAVALYREQKPEQIGPDDPRWHDHVLRAWSDERLGTKAATAQLGIDDIELERRTLERGWPLNGYHELAKASEAARTALSAEMAPFGFPKDFHERERAILTAWGRGTISLDQAARFAHRRHEDVAKQAKFLGIPPPNGS
;
A
#
# COMPACT_ATOMS: atom_id res chain seq x y z
N MET A 1 -19.77 -24.87 12.81
CA MET A 1 -18.39 -25.34 12.95
C MET A 1 -18.18 -26.34 11.84
N GLY A 2 -17.71 -25.86 10.68
CA GLY A 2 -17.41 -26.71 9.53
C GLY A 2 -16.03 -27.35 9.75
N ASP A 3 -15.91 -28.63 9.40
CA ASP A 3 -14.67 -29.38 9.47
C ASP A 3 -13.60 -28.68 8.64
N GLY A 4 -12.61 -28.07 9.32
CA GLY A 4 -11.44 -27.48 8.70
C GLY A 4 -10.67 -28.52 7.89
N VAL A 5 -10.06 -28.05 6.79
CA VAL A 5 -9.19 -28.78 5.87
C VAL A 5 -8.34 -29.83 6.61
N LYS A 6 -8.60 -31.12 6.32
CA LYS A 6 -7.76 -32.26 6.75
C LYS A 6 -6.89 -32.70 5.59
N ASP A 7 -5.99 -31.82 5.16
CA ASP A 7 -4.79 -32.23 4.43
C ASP A 7 -3.70 -32.52 5.48
N GLU A 8 -3.02 -33.67 5.39
CA GLU A 8 -2.03 -34.09 6.38
C GLU A 8 -0.93 -33.02 6.48
N GLY A 9 -0.89 -32.26 7.58
CA GLY A 9 0.12 -31.22 7.83
C GLY A 9 -0.35 -29.78 7.69
N VAL A 10 -1.60 -29.52 7.28
CA VAL A 10 -2.20 -28.16 7.31
C VAL A 10 -3.15 -28.04 8.50
N THR A 11 -3.06 -26.94 9.23
CA THR A 11 -3.99 -26.59 10.32
C THR A 11 -4.35 -25.12 10.20
N LEU A 12 -5.65 -24.81 10.15
CA LEU A 12 -6.14 -23.43 10.24
C LEU A 12 -6.54 -23.18 11.69
N ASP A 13 -5.79 -22.31 12.37
CA ASP A 13 -6.07 -21.89 13.74
C ASP A 13 -7.24 -20.90 13.79
N TRP A 14 -7.36 -20.09 12.75
CA TRP A 14 -8.46 -19.16 12.57
C TRP A 14 -8.80 -19.00 11.08
N PHE A 15 -10.09 -18.92 10.78
CA PHE A 15 -10.58 -18.62 9.44
C PHE A 15 -11.88 -17.84 9.52
N GLY A 16 -12.00 -16.74 8.78
CA GLY A 16 -13.20 -15.94 8.73
C GLY A 16 -12.99 -14.51 8.26
N GLY A 17 -13.96 -13.65 8.55
CA GLY A 17 -14.00 -12.27 8.08
C GLY A 17 -14.94 -12.09 6.88
N THR A 18 -15.49 -10.88 6.75
CA THR A 18 -16.46 -10.55 5.68
C THR A 18 -15.88 -9.62 4.64
N VAL A 19 -14.98 -8.71 5.03
CA VAL A 19 -14.20 -7.83 4.14
C VAL A 19 -12.93 -7.40 4.91
N PRO A 20 -11.83 -8.15 4.89
CA PRO A 20 -11.54 -9.31 4.02
C PRO A 20 -11.86 -10.68 4.65
N VAL A 21 -11.98 -11.70 3.80
CA VAL A 21 -11.89 -13.12 4.20
C VAL A 21 -10.42 -13.44 4.42
N GLN A 22 -10.10 -14.04 5.56
CA GLN A 22 -8.75 -14.29 6.01
C GLN A 22 -8.64 -15.63 6.73
N GLY A 23 -7.43 -16.17 6.77
CA GLY A 23 -7.11 -17.37 7.53
C GLY A 23 -5.68 -17.31 8.06
N GLU A 24 -5.49 -17.86 9.25
CA GLU A 24 -4.20 -18.02 9.90
C GLU A 24 -4.05 -19.46 10.34
N GLY A 25 -2.82 -19.96 10.31
CA GLY A 25 -2.56 -21.35 10.66
C GLY A 25 -1.13 -21.75 10.39
N THR A 26 -0.95 -23.04 10.15
CA THR A 26 0.34 -23.64 9.84
C THR A 26 0.25 -24.68 8.73
N ILE A 27 1.34 -24.83 7.99
CA ILE A 27 1.58 -25.91 7.04
C ILE A 27 2.95 -26.50 7.34
N ASP A 28 3.01 -27.80 7.64
CA ASP A 28 4.25 -28.51 7.94
C ASP A 28 5.07 -27.80 9.05
N ALA A 29 4.36 -27.28 10.07
CA ALA A 29 4.86 -26.44 11.18
C ALA A 29 5.39 -25.05 10.80
N VAL A 30 5.19 -24.59 9.56
CA VAL A 30 5.52 -23.25 9.10
C VAL A 30 4.26 -22.36 9.13
N PRO A 31 4.32 -21.12 9.64
CA PRO A 31 3.16 -20.23 9.65
C PRO A 31 2.58 -20.01 8.25
N LEU A 32 1.26 -19.93 8.18
CA LEU A 32 0.48 -19.71 6.97
C LEU A 32 -0.51 -18.56 7.22
N TYR A 33 -0.60 -17.65 6.25
CA TYR A 33 -1.56 -16.55 6.27
C TYR A 33 -2.26 -16.42 4.91
N PHE A 34 -3.57 -16.57 4.90
CA PHE A 34 -4.45 -16.37 3.76
C PHE A 34 -5.19 -15.04 3.86
N ARG A 35 -5.31 -14.33 2.73
CA ARG A 35 -6.12 -13.11 2.63
C ARG A 35 -6.74 -12.97 1.26
N ALA A 36 -8.05 -12.82 1.21
CA ALA A 36 -8.80 -12.41 0.02
C ALA A 36 -9.39 -11.01 0.22
N ARG A 37 -8.96 -10.05 -0.61
CA ARG A 37 -9.43 -8.66 -0.54
C ARG A 37 -9.36 -8.01 -1.90
N GLY A 38 -10.44 -7.30 -2.24
CA GLY A 38 -10.43 -6.48 -3.44
C GLY A 38 -10.69 -7.25 -4.70
N SER A 39 -9.68 -7.38 -5.55
CA SER A 39 -9.74 -8.14 -6.80
C SER A 39 -8.73 -9.30 -6.81
N GLN A 40 -8.22 -9.72 -5.64
CA GLN A 40 -7.22 -10.78 -5.54
C GLN A 40 -7.26 -11.50 -4.20
N TRP A 41 -6.63 -12.67 -4.17
CA TRP A 41 -6.30 -13.40 -2.95
C TRP A 41 -4.81 -13.73 -2.92
N SER A 42 -4.29 -13.96 -1.72
CA SER A 42 -2.92 -14.39 -1.51
C SER A 42 -2.78 -15.39 -0.37
N LEU A 43 -1.78 -16.25 -0.48
CA LEU A 43 -1.29 -17.10 0.60
C LEU A 43 0.18 -16.80 0.83
N ASP A 44 0.54 -16.44 2.06
CA ASP A 44 1.92 -16.26 2.51
C ASP A 44 2.29 -17.43 3.43
N ILE A 45 3.47 -18.03 3.25
CA ILE A 45 4.02 -19.09 4.10
C ILE A 45 5.35 -18.63 4.67
N GLY A 46 5.56 -18.88 5.97
CA GLY A 46 6.75 -18.45 6.71
C GLY A 46 6.80 -16.95 6.98
N ARG A 47 5.65 -16.26 6.87
CA ARG A 47 5.51 -14.87 7.30
C ARG A 47 5.44 -14.84 8.83
N HIS A 48 6.23 -13.96 9.45
CA HIS A 48 6.08 -13.65 10.86
C HIS A 48 5.37 -12.30 11.02
N ASP A 49 4.49 -12.20 12.01
CA ASP A 49 3.54 -11.09 12.15
C ASP A 49 4.18 -9.70 12.33
N ASP A 50 5.48 -9.64 12.61
CA ASP A 50 6.28 -8.42 12.77
C ASP A 50 7.59 -8.44 11.95
N SER A 51 7.72 -9.32 10.94
CA SER A 51 9.02 -9.41 10.28
C SER A 51 9.25 -8.33 9.23
N ASP A 52 10.33 -7.57 9.42
CA ASP A 52 11.09 -6.88 8.36
C ASP A 52 11.75 -7.87 7.36
N ARG A 53 11.25 -9.11 7.27
CA ARG A 53 11.72 -10.17 6.38
C ARG A 53 10.59 -10.59 5.44
N PRO A 54 10.91 -10.93 4.19
CA PRO A 54 9.93 -11.50 3.28
C PRO A 54 9.44 -12.87 3.79
N PRO A 55 8.22 -13.29 3.41
CA PRO A 55 7.80 -14.68 3.61
C PRO A 55 8.79 -15.66 2.96
N LEU A 56 8.82 -16.90 3.46
CA LEU A 56 9.53 -18.00 2.81
C LEU A 56 9.01 -18.20 1.38
N TRP A 57 7.68 -18.13 1.24
CA TRP A 57 6.98 -18.35 -0.02
C TRP A 57 5.67 -17.58 -0.02
N TRP A 58 5.20 -17.16 -1.20
CA TRP A 58 3.88 -16.58 -1.35
C TRP A 58 3.31 -16.91 -2.73
N HIS A 59 1.98 -16.86 -2.81
CA HIS A 59 1.23 -16.98 -4.04
C HIS A 59 0.10 -15.97 -4.08
N VAL A 60 -0.16 -15.40 -5.25
CA VAL A 60 -1.16 -14.35 -5.46
C VAL A 60 -1.88 -14.64 -6.77
N GLU A 61 -3.20 -14.52 -6.77
CA GLU A 61 -4.02 -14.62 -7.96
C GLU A 61 -5.16 -13.59 -7.95
N GLU A 62 -5.50 -13.10 -9.14
CA GLU A 62 -6.68 -12.28 -9.35
C GLU A 62 -7.96 -13.09 -9.11
N TRP A 63 -8.97 -12.43 -8.55
CA TRP A 63 -10.29 -12.98 -8.38
C TRP A 63 -11.36 -11.87 -8.36
N GLY A 64 -12.22 -11.89 -9.37
CA GLY A 64 -13.28 -10.90 -9.56
C GLY A 64 -12.75 -9.48 -9.81
N GLU A 65 -13.63 -8.50 -9.64
CA GLU A 65 -13.28 -7.08 -9.65
C GLU A 65 -13.32 -6.52 -8.24
N TRP A 66 -12.80 -5.31 -8.01
CA TRP A 66 -12.91 -4.69 -6.68
C TRP A 66 -14.39 -4.43 -6.32
N PRO A 67 -14.92 -4.87 -5.16
CA PRO A 67 -14.27 -5.52 -4.01
C PRO A 67 -14.60 -7.03 -3.83
N ASP A 68 -14.96 -7.73 -4.90
CA ASP A 68 -15.44 -9.12 -4.92
C ASP A 68 -14.59 -10.05 -4.07
N ALA A 69 -13.27 -9.90 -4.11
CA ALA A 69 -12.37 -10.75 -3.35
C ALA A 69 -12.56 -10.70 -1.84
N GLY A 70 -13.02 -9.56 -1.33
CA GLY A 70 -13.40 -9.43 0.06
C GLY A 70 -14.57 -10.34 0.46
N TYR A 71 -15.46 -10.66 -0.48
CA TYR A 71 -16.69 -11.42 -0.25
C TYR A 71 -16.59 -12.87 -0.72
N MET A 72 -15.38 -13.44 -0.71
CA MET A 72 -15.15 -14.81 -1.13
C MET A 72 -16.00 -15.80 -0.35
N PRO A 73 -16.82 -16.64 -1.01
CA PRO A 73 -17.45 -17.75 -0.33
C PRO A 73 -16.38 -18.61 0.35
N GLU A 74 -16.61 -18.99 1.61
CA GLU A 74 -15.66 -19.76 2.42
C GLU A 74 -15.15 -21.02 1.69
N GLU A 75 -16.04 -21.78 1.06
CA GLU A 75 -15.66 -22.96 0.26
C GLU A 75 -14.69 -22.64 -0.88
N LYS A 76 -14.81 -21.46 -1.50
CA LYS A 76 -13.87 -21.02 -2.54
C LYS A 76 -12.52 -20.63 -1.94
N ALA A 77 -12.53 -19.95 -0.80
CA ALA A 77 -11.30 -19.59 -0.11
C ALA A 77 -10.51 -20.83 0.34
N LEU A 78 -11.20 -21.84 0.90
CA LEU A 78 -10.57 -23.11 1.25
C LEU A 78 -9.97 -23.80 0.02
N ALA A 79 -10.68 -23.84 -1.11
CA ALA A 79 -10.15 -24.40 -2.35
C ALA A 79 -8.92 -23.64 -2.89
N MET A 80 -8.84 -22.32 -2.70
CA MET A 80 -7.67 -21.52 -3.06
C MET A 80 -6.48 -21.79 -2.14
N ILE A 81 -6.74 -21.98 -0.83
CA ILE A 81 -5.72 -22.42 0.12
C ILE A 81 -5.17 -23.78 -0.31
N ASP A 82 -6.03 -24.77 -0.58
CA ASP A 82 -5.60 -26.11 -1.01
C ASP A 82 -4.75 -26.06 -2.29
N LYS A 83 -5.16 -25.23 -3.26
CA LYS A 83 -4.40 -25.00 -4.49
C LYS A 83 -3.00 -24.45 -4.21
N ALA A 84 -2.90 -23.42 -3.37
CA ALA A 84 -1.61 -22.81 -3.03
C ALA A 84 -0.73 -23.73 -2.17
N VAL A 85 -1.32 -24.51 -1.26
CA VAL A 85 -0.65 -25.56 -0.49
C VAL A 85 -0.02 -26.62 -1.41
N ALA A 86 -0.76 -27.08 -2.42
CA ALA A 86 -0.23 -28.01 -3.41
C ALA A 86 0.98 -27.45 -4.15
N LEU A 87 0.90 -26.17 -4.58
CA LEU A 87 2.02 -25.48 -5.24
C LEU A 87 3.25 -25.35 -4.34
N TYR A 88 3.05 -24.98 -3.07
CA TYR A 88 4.13 -24.88 -2.09
C TYR A 88 4.85 -26.23 -1.91
N ARG A 89 4.09 -27.32 -1.76
CA ARG A 89 4.63 -28.67 -1.60
C ARG A 89 5.31 -29.21 -2.86
N GLU A 90 4.84 -28.83 -4.04
CA GLU A 90 5.47 -29.16 -5.31
C GLU A 90 6.81 -28.43 -5.46
N GLN A 91 6.84 -27.13 -5.18
CA GLN A 91 8.02 -26.28 -5.36
C GLN A 91 9.09 -26.52 -4.30
N LYS A 92 8.71 -26.95 -3.09
CA LYS A 92 9.61 -27.23 -1.96
C LYS A 92 10.58 -26.06 -1.72
N PRO A 93 10.09 -24.84 -1.50
CA PRO A 93 10.95 -23.69 -1.30
C PRO A 93 11.81 -23.88 -0.06
N GLU A 94 13.06 -23.42 -0.15
CA GLU A 94 14.03 -23.49 0.94
C GLU A 94 14.08 -22.17 1.69
N GLN A 95 14.26 -22.22 3.00
CA GLN A 95 14.56 -21.02 3.78
C GLN A 95 15.95 -20.52 3.40
N ILE A 96 15.96 -19.36 2.74
CA ILE A 96 17.17 -18.65 2.38
C ILE A 96 17.38 -17.42 3.27
N GLY A 97 18.62 -16.94 3.31
CA GLY A 97 19.02 -15.75 4.06
C GLY A 97 20.10 -14.97 3.32
N PRO A 98 20.64 -13.88 3.90
CA PRO A 98 21.53 -12.94 3.21
C PRO A 98 22.77 -13.54 2.52
N ASP A 99 23.25 -14.68 3.00
CA ASP A 99 24.43 -15.37 2.43
C ASP A 99 24.09 -16.23 1.18
N ASP A 100 22.81 -16.44 0.88
CA ASP A 100 22.36 -17.19 -0.31
C ASP A 100 22.31 -16.27 -1.54
N PRO A 101 22.87 -16.68 -2.70
CA PRO A 101 22.85 -15.86 -3.92
C PRO A 101 21.44 -15.51 -4.41
N ARG A 102 20.43 -16.31 -4.06
CA ARG A 102 19.02 -16.06 -4.41
C ARG A 102 18.36 -14.99 -3.54
N TRP A 103 18.95 -14.64 -2.39
CA TRP A 103 18.36 -13.73 -1.40
C TRP A 103 17.98 -12.38 -1.99
N HIS A 104 18.86 -11.83 -2.84
CA HIS A 104 18.65 -10.52 -3.43
C HIS A 104 17.37 -10.48 -4.28
N ASP A 105 17.19 -11.47 -5.15
CA ASP A 105 16.01 -11.57 -6.00
C ASP A 105 14.76 -11.88 -5.19
N HIS A 106 14.88 -12.67 -4.13
CA HIS A 106 13.77 -12.98 -3.23
C HIS A 106 13.23 -11.72 -2.52
N VAL A 107 14.12 -10.89 -1.98
CA VAL A 107 13.72 -9.62 -1.33
C VAL A 107 13.17 -8.62 -2.35
N LEU A 108 13.80 -8.49 -3.52
CA LEU A 108 13.31 -7.60 -4.58
C LEU A 108 11.91 -8.00 -5.06
N ARG A 109 11.69 -9.30 -5.27
CA ARG A 109 10.38 -9.82 -5.68
C ARG A 109 9.34 -9.64 -4.57
N ALA A 110 9.69 -9.90 -3.31
CA ALA A 110 8.79 -9.66 -2.19
C ALA A 110 8.41 -8.18 -2.05
N TRP A 111 9.34 -7.26 -2.33
CA TRP A 111 9.05 -5.84 -2.38
C TRP A 111 8.12 -5.49 -3.54
N SER A 112 8.43 -5.95 -4.76
CA SER A 112 7.58 -5.79 -5.96
C SER A 112 6.15 -6.30 -5.73
N ASP A 113 6.01 -7.49 -5.15
CA ASP A 113 4.71 -8.16 -4.91
C ASP A 113 4.00 -7.66 -3.62
N GLU A 114 4.47 -6.53 -3.07
CA GLU A 114 3.92 -5.87 -1.88
C GLU A 114 3.90 -6.74 -0.61
N ARG A 115 4.75 -7.76 -0.54
CA ARG A 115 4.97 -8.59 0.65
C ARG A 115 5.93 -7.96 1.65
N LEU A 116 6.72 -6.98 1.20
CA LEU A 116 7.71 -6.29 2.00
C LEU A 116 7.67 -4.77 1.73
N GLY A 117 7.71 -3.97 2.79
CA GLY A 117 7.76 -2.50 2.66
C GLY A 117 9.14 -2.01 2.22
N THR A 118 9.21 -0.84 1.56
CA THR A 118 10.47 -0.26 1.06
C THR A 118 11.58 -0.18 2.11
N LYS A 119 11.27 0.27 3.34
CA LYS A 119 12.25 0.38 4.42
C LYS A 119 12.84 -0.98 4.83
N ALA A 120 12.03 -2.02 4.85
CA ALA A 120 12.49 -3.36 5.19
C ALA A 120 13.33 -3.93 4.03
N ALA A 121 12.89 -3.74 2.78
CA ALA A 121 13.64 -4.19 1.61
C ALA A 121 15.03 -3.55 1.51
N THR A 122 15.14 -2.23 1.69
CA THR A 122 16.42 -1.52 1.68
C THR A 122 17.33 -1.98 2.82
N ALA A 123 16.78 -2.22 4.01
CA ALA A 123 17.54 -2.75 5.15
C ALA A 123 18.07 -4.17 4.90
N GLN A 124 17.26 -5.07 4.32
CA GLN A 124 17.67 -6.44 4.02
C GLN A 124 18.74 -6.54 2.91
N LEU A 125 18.76 -5.57 1.99
CA LEU A 125 19.67 -5.55 0.85
C LEU A 125 20.89 -4.65 1.04
N GLY A 126 20.88 -3.76 2.04
CA GLY A 126 21.94 -2.77 2.25
C GLY A 126 22.06 -1.77 1.10
N ILE A 127 20.95 -1.40 0.47
CA ILE A 127 20.87 -0.45 -0.66
C ILE A 127 19.85 0.65 -0.36
N ASP A 128 19.90 1.76 -1.10
CA ASP A 128 18.88 2.80 -1.04
C ASP A 128 17.66 2.48 -1.95
N ASP A 129 16.65 3.33 -1.88
CA ASP A 129 15.42 3.20 -2.65
C ASP A 129 15.61 3.40 -4.17
N ILE A 130 16.55 4.25 -4.56
CA ILE A 130 16.94 4.47 -5.97
C ILE A 130 17.50 3.18 -6.57
N GLU A 131 18.43 2.53 -5.87
CA GLU A 131 19.03 1.28 -6.31
C GLU A 131 18.03 0.12 -6.26
N LEU A 132 17.12 0.11 -5.28
CA LEU A 132 16.04 -0.86 -5.18
C LEU A 132 15.11 -0.80 -6.40
N GLU A 133 14.72 0.41 -6.82
CA GLU A 133 13.93 0.63 -8.04
C GLU A 133 14.68 0.16 -9.29
N ARG A 134 15.94 0.61 -9.45
CA ARG A 134 16.74 0.28 -10.63
C ARG A 134 16.84 -1.23 -10.81
N ARG A 135 17.17 -1.97 -9.75
CA ARG A 135 17.31 -3.43 -9.79
C ARG A 135 16.00 -4.16 -10.11
N THR A 136 14.88 -3.64 -9.60
CA THR A 136 13.55 -4.21 -9.87
C THR A 136 13.16 -4.00 -11.33
N LEU A 137 13.34 -2.80 -11.87
CA LEU A 137 13.04 -2.48 -13.27
C LEU A 137 13.93 -3.23 -14.26
N GLU A 138 15.21 -3.44 -13.95
CA GLU A 138 16.13 -4.24 -14.77
C GLU A 138 15.70 -5.70 -14.91
N ARG A 139 14.92 -6.21 -13.96
CA ARG A 139 14.32 -7.56 -14.01
C ARG A 139 12.98 -7.59 -14.73
N GLY A 140 12.47 -6.43 -15.16
CA GLY A 140 11.14 -6.30 -15.77
C GLY A 140 10.00 -6.49 -14.77
N TRP A 141 10.26 -6.30 -13.48
CA TRP A 141 9.24 -6.38 -12.43
C TRP A 141 8.62 -5.01 -12.15
N PRO A 142 7.33 -4.96 -11.77
CA PRO A 142 6.69 -3.72 -11.40
C PRO A 142 7.30 -3.15 -10.10
N LEU A 143 7.20 -1.83 -9.93
CA LEU A 143 7.54 -1.23 -8.66
C LEU A 143 6.43 -1.51 -7.63
N ASN A 144 6.80 -1.50 -6.36
CA ASN A 144 5.83 -1.58 -5.27
C ASN A 144 4.85 -0.39 -5.33
N GLY A 145 3.54 -0.65 -5.31
CA GLY A 145 2.53 0.40 -5.47
C GLY A 145 2.52 1.44 -4.35
N TYR A 146 2.81 1.03 -3.11
CA TYR A 146 2.93 1.98 -1.98
C TYR A 146 4.15 2.89 -2.14
N HIS A 147 5.24 2.38 -2.71
CA HIS A 147 6.43 3.15 -3.02
C HIS A 147 6.14 4.21 -4.09
N GLU A 148 5.47 3.81 -5.18
CA GLU A 148 5.06 4.74 -6.23
C GLU A 148 4.11 5.82 -5.71
N LEU A 149 3.13 5.44 -4.89
CA LEU A 149 2.21 6.38 -4.26
C LEU A 149 2.93 7.36 -3.33
N ALA A 150 3.89 6.89 -2.54
CA ALA A 150 4.68 7.73 -1.66
C ALA A 150 5.51 8.76 -2.45
N LYS A 151 6.18 8.32 -3.53
CA LYS A 151 6.92 9.20 -4.45
C LYS A 151 6.03 10.23 -5.12
N ALA A 152 4.87 9.82 -5.62
CA ALA A 152 3.91 10.72 -6.24
C ALA A 152 3.40 11.77 -5.23
N SER A 153 3.12 11.35 -3.99
CA SER A 153 2.72 12.26 -2.91
C SER A 153 3.82 13.27 -2.58
N GLU A 154 5.08 12.84 -2.51
CA GLU A 154 6.22 13.71 -2.23
C GLU A 154 6.49 14.71 -3.36
N ALA A 155 6.43 14.25 -4.61
CA ALA A 155 6.54 15.11 -5.78
C ALA A 155 5.43 16.17 -5.79
N ALA A 156 4.18 15.77 -5.51
CA ALA A 156 3.05 16.68 -5.42
C ALA A 156 3.22 17.71 -4.30
N ARG A 157 3.68 17.30 -3.11
CA ARG A 157 3.98 18.21 -1.99
C ARG A 157 5.09 19.20 -2.34
N THR A 158 6.14 18.75 -3.00
CA THR A 158 7.27 19.58 -3.44
C THR A 158 6.84 20.61 -4.47
N ALA A 159 6.07 20.18 -5.48
CA ALA A 159 5.52 21.07 -6.51
C ALA A 159 4.58 22.11 -5.90
N LEU A 160 3.69 21.71 -4.99
CA LEU A 160 2.78 22.63 -4.29
C LEU A 160 3.56 23.67 -3.48
N SER A 161 4.60 23.25 -2.75
CA SER A 161 5.48 24.13 -1.99
C SER A 161 6.20 25.14 -2.90
N ALA A 162 6.72 24.68 -4.04
CA ALA A 162 7.37 25.55 -5.02
C ALA A 162 6.40 26.56 -5.64
N GLU A 163 5.16 26.15 -5.93
CA GLU A 163 4.11 27.06 -6.43
C GLU A 163 3.69 28.10 -5.38
N MET A 164 3.69 27.74 -4.09
CA MET A 164 3.36 28.65 -2.99
C MET A 164 4.49 29.64 -2.65
N ALA A 165 5.74 29.30 -2.97
CA ALA A 165 6.92 30.07 -2.57
C ALA A 165 6.88 31.56 -2.95
N PRO A 166 6.44 31.97 -4.17
CA PRO A 166 6.39 33.39 -4.56
C PRO A 166 5.44 34.24 -3.72
N PHE A 167 4.45 33.63 -3.07
CA PHE A 167 3.45 34.36 -2.28
C PHE A 167 3.88 34.63 -0.84
N GLY A 168 4.95 33.98 -0.36
CA GLY A 168 5.50 34.21 0.98
C GLY A 168 4.52 33.92 2.11
N PHE A 169 3.65 32.91 1.97
CA PHE A 169 2.66 32.58 3.00
C PHE A 169 3.32 32.17 4.33
N PRO A 170 2.67 32.46 5.48
CA PRO A 170 3.15 32.05 6.80
C PRO A 170 3.37 30.54 6.93
N LYS A 171 4.27 30.14 7.84
CA LYS A 171 4.50 28.72 8.16
C LYS A 171 3.42 28.15 9.07
N ASP A 172 2.88 28.97 9.98
CA ASP A 172 1.78 28.59 10.84
C ASP A 172 0.55 28.22 10.01
N PHE A 173 -0.11 27.11 10.36
CA PHE A 173 -1.20 26.57 9.56
C PHE A 173 -2.41 27.51 9.50
N HIS A 174 -2.81 28.11 10.63
CA HIS A 174 -3.99 28.96 10.70
C HIS A 174 -3.74 30.32 10.03
N GLU A 175 -2.54 30.88 10.24
CA GLU A 175 -2.13 32.11 9.56
C GLU A 175 -1.98 31.90 8.06
N ARG A 176 -1.42 30.76 7.64
CA ARG A 176 -1.29 30.38 6.23
C ARG A 176 -2.64 30.27 5.56
N GLU A 177 -3.59 29.55 6.16
CA GLU A 177 -4.94 29.42 5.63
C GLU A 177 -5.59 30.79 5.43
N ARG A 178 -5.53 31.67 6.44
CA ARG A 178 -6.08 33.02 6.35
C ARG A 178 -5.42 33.84 5.25
N ALA A 179 -4.09 33.74 5.11
CA ALA A 179 -3.33 34.45 4.08
C ALA A 179 -3.67 33.97 2.67
N ILE A 180 -3.82 32.66 2.45
CA ILE A 180 -4.24 32.07 1.18
C ILE A 180 -5.63 32.57 0.80
N LEU A 181 -6.59 32.49 1.72
CA LEU A 181 -7.96 32.93 1.45
C LEU A 181 -8.03 34.45 1.20
N THR A 182 -7.18 35.23 1.88
CA THR A 182 -7.07 36.68 1.64
C THR A 182 -6.48 36.97 0.26
N ALA A 183 -5.47 36.22 -0.18
CA ALA A 183 -4.90 36.35 -1.52
C ALA A 183 -5.94 36.00 -2.61
N TRP A 184 -6.76 34.98 -2.37
CA TRP A 184 -7.89 34.65 -3.23
C TRP A 184 -8.94 35.76 -3.27
N GLY A 185 -9.38 36.27 -2.12
CA GLY A 185 -10.35 37.37 -2.03
C GLY A 185 -9.88 38.66 -2.71
N ARG A 186 -8.56 38.85 -2.86
CA ARG A 186 -7.94 39.96 -3.60
C ARG A 186 -7.75 39.68 -5.10
N GLY A 187 -8.08 38.48 -5.57
CA GLY A 187 -7.82 38.04 -6.95
C GLY A 187 -6.34 37.81 -7.25
N THR A 188 -5.47 37.72 -6.23
CA THR A 188 -4.03 37.47 -6.40
C THR A 188 -3.75 36.02 -6.80
N ILE A 189 -4.62 35.09 -6.38
CA ILE A 189 -4.57 33.67 -6.76
C ILE A 189 -5.95 33.21 -7.22
N SER A 190 -5.98 32.22 -8.11
CA SER A 190 -7.24 31.64 -8.61
C SER A 190 -7.97 30.81 -7.53
N LEU A 191 -9.24 30.48 -7.77
CA LEU A 191 -10.00 29.56 -6.91
C LEU A 191 -9.31 28.19 -6.80
N ASP A 192 -8.76 27.69 -7.93
CA ASP A 192 -8.03 26.43 -7.96
C ASP A 192 -6.77 26.47 -7.09
N GLN A 193 -5.97 27.53 -7.21
CA GLN A 193 -4.79 27.72 -6.38
C GLN A 193 -5.17 27.83 -4.90
N ALA A 194 -6.20 28.60 -4.57
CA ALA A 194 -6.68 28.74 -3.20
C ALA A 194 -7.12 27.39 -2.60
N ALA A 195 -7.88 26.62 -3.37
CA ALA A 195 -8.34 25.30 -2.97
C ALA A 195 -7.17 24.34 -2.72
N ARG A 196 -6.21 24.25 -3.65
CA ARG A 196 -5.03 23.39 -3.52
C ARG A 196 -4.12 23.81 -2.37
N PHE A 197 -3.77 25.10 -2.27
CA PHE A 197 -2.89 25.62 -1.22
C PHE A 197 -3.48 25.47 0.18
N ALA A 198 -4.81 25.57 0.31
CA ALA A 198 -5.50 25.41 1.59
C ALA A 198 -5.92 23.95 1.89
N HIS A 199 -5.64 23.00 0.99
CA HIS A 199 -6.13 21.61 1.08
C HIS A 199 -7.65 21.50 1.24
N ARG A 200 -8.40 22.26 0.43
CA ARG A 200 -9.86 22.34 0.47
C ARG A 200 -10.47 22.01 -0.88
N ARG A 201 -11.73 21.57 -0.85
CA ARG A 201 -12.56 21.49 -2.06
C ARG A 201 -12.90 22.89 -2.55
N HIS A 202 -13.08 23.05 -3.86
CA HIS A 202 -13.41 24.34 -4.49
C HIS A 202 -14.66 24.98 -3.84
N GLU A 203 -15.70 24.20 -3.57
CA GLU A 203 -16.95 24.67 -2.93
C GLU A 203 -16.80 25.16 -1.49
N ASP A 204 -15.71 24.81 -0.81
CA ASP A 204 -15.49 25.14 0.60
C ASP A 204 -14.60 26.37 0.79
N VAL A 205 -13.90 26.82 -0.25
CA VAL A 205 -13.06 28.03 -0.22
C VAL A 205 -13.90 29.26 0.12
N ALA A 206 -15.00 29.48 -0.60
CA ALA A 206 -15.86 30.64 -0.39
C ALA A 206 -16.55 30.62 0.99
N LYS A 207 -16.95 29.42 1.47
CA LYS A 207 -17.56 29.26 2.80
C LYS A 207 -16.56 29.61 3.91
N GLN A 208 -15.33 29.12 3.80
CA GLN A 208 -14.28 29.38 4.78
C GLN A 208 -13.85 30.86 4.75
N ALA A 209 -13.69 31.45 3.56
CA ALA A 209 -13.39 32.87 3.43
C ALA A 209 -14.47 33.74 4.09
N LYS A 210 -15.75 33.43 3.84
CA LYS A 210 -16.88 34.10 4.49
C LYS A 210 -16.84 33.99 6.01
N PHE A 211 -16.56 32.79 6.54
CA PHE A 211 -16.42 32.56 7.98
C PHE A 211 -15.31 33.43 8.60
N LEU A 212 -14.21 33.64 7.87
CA LEU A 212 -13.08 34.49 8.29
C LEU A 212 -13.27 35.99 7.99
N GLY A 213 -14.41 36.39 7.43
CA GLY A 213 -14.71 37.77 7.05
C GLY A 213 -13.94 38.27 5.83
N ILE A 214 -13.52 37.36 4.95
CA ILE A 214 -12.77 37.68 3.73
C ILE A 214 -13.77 37.74 2.56
N PRO A 215 -13.87 38.88 1.84
CA PRO A 215 -14.79 39.02 0.71
C PRO A 215 -14.31 38.18 -0.50
N PRO A 216 -15.23 37.73 -1.37
CA PRO A 216 -14.87 37.08 -2.62
C PRO A 216 -14.20 38.09 -3.57
N PRO A 217 -13.39 37.61 -4.54
CA PRO A 217 -12.79 38.50 -5.55
C PRO A 217 -13.86 39.22 -6.38
N ASN A 218 -13.64 40.51 -6.64
CA ASN A 218 -14.54 41.36 -7.41
C ASN A 218 -14.70 40.78 -8.83
N GLY A 219 -15.92 40.37 -9.18
CA GLY A 219 -16.26 39.78 -10.49
C GLY A 219 -16.66 38.29 -10.47
N SER A 220 -16.99 37.74 -9.30
CA SER A 220 -17.66 36.43 -9.16
C SER A 220 -19.17 36.54 -9.36
#